data_AF-A0A9D1D121-F1
#
_entry.id   AF-A0A9D1D121-F1
#
_cell.length_a   1.000
_cell.length_b   1.000
_cell.length_c   1.000
_cell.angle_alpha   90.00
_cell.angle_beta   90.00
_cell.angle_gamma   90.00
#
_symmetry.space_group_name_H-M   'P 1'
#
loop_
_entity.id
_entity.type
_entity.pdbx_description
1 polymer ?
#
loop_
_entity_poly.entity_id
_entity_poly.type
_entity_poly.pdbx_seq_one_letter_code
_entity_poly.pdbx_strand_id
1 'polypeptide(L)'
;MKPEYLAKAREYQEKYERFYLKFQRFQDMDALKSAIEMQINLAELYTGAEREHHSARAAALLDQYEGLKAAMEAKKPKETESVGRGNAPKEELTKTGKESQGMNPIAEGVQVMECPEITFDDIAGMERVKQQLKQVTQSDDPHAAAYKHFNVKLPRTFLFYGPPGTGKTMLGMAFANWVMKGKERSPFFLVESQSLVSCYVGETAKAISALFEEARKYPRSVIFMDDADTFLRSRKKLEKQDEIRNITAILTAMDGFLSKSDETIVICSTNHPEDMDDAVLSRFKEWVEVPLPDADARRAMLEKHLAAADLSHISLEELVMRTENFNGRDISKFCNALLKNFCDKLPAGMEPPYPPIDRQSLEETFAQVFSSVDQEQVLRLQEWIEDFRNQH
;
A
#
# COMPACT_ATOMS: atom_id res chain seq x y z
N MET A 1 24.31 19.55 36.70
CA MET A 1 22.86 19.25 36.61
C MET A 1 22.34 18.74 37.96
N LYS A 2 21.12 19.11 38.38
CA LYS A 2 20.51 18.54 39.60
C LYS A 2 20.04 17.10 39.34
N PRO A 3 20.10 16.16 40.31
CA PRO A 3 19.78 14.74 40.10
C PRO A 3 18.37 14.48 39.55
N GLU A 4 17.42 15.35 39.91
CA GLU A 4 16.01 15.28 39.50
C GLU A 4 15.77 15.47 37.99
N TYR A 5 16.73 16.02 37.25
CA TYR A 5 16.60 16.26 35.80
C TYR A 5 17.27 15.20 34.92
N LEU A 6 17.87 14.16 35.52
CA LEU A 6 18.61 13.10 34.79
C LEU A 6 17.74 12.32 33.80
N ALA A 7 16.52 11.96 34.19
CA ALA A 7 15.60 11.25 33.30
C ALA A 7 15.18 12.13 32.11
N LYS A 8 14.89 13.40 32.38
CA LYS A 8 14.42 14.37 31.37
C LYS A 8 15.53 14.75 30.38
N ALA A 9 16.77 14.85 30.86
CA ALA A 9 17.92 15.10 30.00
C ALA A 9 18.19 13.91 29.05
N ARG A 10 18.06 12.66 29.51
CA ARG A 10 18.17 11.47 28.65
C ARG A 10 17.09 11.43 27.58
N GLU A 11 15.84 11.70 27.98
CA GLU A 11 14.72 11.76 27.04
C GLU A 11 14.92 12.83 25.94
N TYR A 12 15.42 14.02 26.30
CA TYR A 12 15.72 15.06 25.32
C TYR A 12 16.92 14.75 24.45
N GLN A 13 17.92 14.04 24.97
CA GLN A 13 19.06 13.57 24.20
C GLN A 13 18.65 12.53 23.15
N GLU A 14 17.80 11.55 23.53
CA GLU A 14 17.28 10.54 22.60
C GLU A 14 16.37 11.16 21.53
N LYS A 15 15.50 12.10 21.92
CA LYS A 15 14.66 12.87 20.99
C LYS A 15 15.53 13.70 20.03
N TYR A 16 16.56 14.37 20.53
CA TYR A 16 17.51 15.10 19.69
C TYR A 16 18.15 14.19 18.64
N GLU A 17 18.70 13.04 19.04
CA GLU A 17 19.37 12.11 18.12
C GLU A 17 18.40 11.59 17.05
N ARG A 18 17.16 11.27 17.43
CA ARG A 18 16.11 10.84 16.49
C ARG A 18 15.78 11.93 15.47
N PHE A 19 15.55 13.17 15.91
CA PHE A 19 15.22 14.28 15.02
C PHE A 19 16.41 14.69 14.13
N TYR A 20 17.62 14.70 14.69
CA TYR A 20 18.82 15.06 13.94
C TYR A 20 19.17 14.00 12.87
N LEU A 21 19.02 12.72 13.18
CA LEU A 21 19.20 11.64 12.21
C LEU A 21 18.14 11.70 11.09
N LYS A 22 16.89 12.04 11.44
CA LYS A 22 15.81 12.27 10.48
C LYS A 22 16.15 13.41 9.54
N PHE A 23 16.65 14.54 10.06
CA PHE A 23 17.12 15.64 9.22
C PHE A 23 18.29 15.23 8.30
N GLN A 24 19.31 14.53 8.82
CA GLN A 24 20.46 14.11 8.01
C GLN A 24 20.07 13.19 6.84
N ARG A 25 19.05 12.33 7.03
CA ARG A 25 18.59 11.38 6.00
C ARG A 25 17.60 11.97 5.01
N PHE A 26 16.75 12.89 5.45
CA PHE A 26 15.59 13.34 4.65
C PHE A 26 15.57 14.83 4.33
N GLN A 27 16.55 15.62 4.82
CA GLN A 27 16.58 17.08 4.74
C GLN A 27 15.27 17.75 5.23
N ASP A 28 14.63 17.12 6.22
CA ASP A 28 13.37 17.57 6.81
C ASP A 28 13.62 18.80 7.72
N MET A 29 13.13 19.97 7.30
CA MET A 29 13.32 21.24 7.99
C MET A 29 12.60 21.31 9.34
N ASP A 30 11.45 20.64 9.48
CA ASP A 30 10.72 20.60 10.76
C ASP A 30 11.47 19.72 11.76
N ALA A 31 12.08 18.63 11.29
CA ALA A 31 12.95 17.80 12.12
C ALA A 31 14.21 18.55 12.60
N LEU A 32 14.83 19.38 11.74
CA LEU A 32 15.95 20.23 12.13
C LEU A 32 15.54 21.25 13.21
N LYS A 33 14.37 21.88 13.06
CA LYS A 33 13.82 22.81 14.05
C LYS A 33 13.59 22.13 15.40
N SER A 34 12.98 20.93 15.40
CA SER A 34 12.82 20.14 16.63
C SER A 34 14.16 19.72 17.23
N ALA A 35 15.18 19.41 16.43
CA ALA A 35 16.52 19.09 16.94
C ALA A 35 17.19 20.31 17.61
N ILE A 36 17.01 21.52 17.06
CA ILE A 36 17.47 22.77 17.67
C ILE A 36 16.79 22.98 19.03
N GLU A 37 15.46 22.84 19.08
CA GLU A 37 14.69 22.98 20.32
C GLU A 37 15.15 21.99 21.39
N MET A 38 15.45 20.74 21.03
CA MET A 38 15.99 19.76 21.99
C MET A 38 17.37 20.17 22.53
N GLN A 39 18.27 20.73 21.70
CA GLN A 39 19.57 21.22 22.17
C GLN A 39 19.44 22.43 23.09
N ILE A 40 18.49 23.34 22.83
CA ILE A 40 18.19 24.47 23.71
C ILE A 40 17.67 23.95 25.06
N ASN A 41 16.71 23.03 25.03
CA ASN A 41 16.17 22.42 26.24
C ASN A 41 17.23 21.67 27.05
N LEU A 42 18.20 21.01 26.39
CA LEU A 42 19.35 20.40 27.07
C LEU A 42 20.25 21.48 27.70
N ALA A 43 20.56 22.56 27.00
CA ALA A 43 21.38 23.64 27.53
C ALA A 43 20.76 24.30 28.79
N GLU A 44 19.43 24.32 28.91
CA GLU A 44 18.73 24.82 30.10
C GLU A 44 18.82 23.89 31.32
N LEU A 45 18.96 22.57 31.10
CA LEU A 45 19.06 21.57 32.16
C LEU A 45 20.49 21.42 32.71
N TYR A 46 21.50 21.70 31.90
CA TYR A 46 22.91 21.57 32.27
C TYR A 46 23.52 22.89 32.77
N THR A 47 24.68 22.81 33.44
CA THR A 47 25.39 23.96 34.02
C THR A 47 26.88 23.85 33.75
N GLY A 48 27.57 24.97 33.53
CA GLY A 48 29.00 24.97 33.22
C GLY A 48 29.30 24.49 31.80
N ALA A 49 30.38 23.74 31.60
CA ALA A 49 30.89 23.35 30.28
C ALA A 49 29.88 22.58 29.41
N GLU A 50 29.02 21.75 30.02
CA GLU A 50 27.99 20.98 29.28
C GLU A 50 26.88 21.90 28.73
N ARG A 51 26.52 22.96 29.45
CA ARG A 51 25.57 23.97 28.96
C ARG A 51 26.16 24.73 27.77
N GLU A 52 27.43 25.10 27.85
CA GLU A 52 28.14 25.75 26.74
C GLU A 52 28.20 24.85 25.51
N HIS A 53 28.45 23.54 25.70
CA HIS A 53 28.44 22.55 24.61
C HIS A 53 27.09 22.49 23.87
N HIS A 54 25.99 22.31 24.60
CA HIS A 54 24.65 22.24 24.01
C HIS A 54 24.20 23.56 23.39
N SER A 55 24.53 24.69 24.01
CA SER A 55 24.25 26.03 23.48
C SER A 55 25.01 26.29 22.17
N ALA A 56 26.30 25.93 22.11
CA ALA A 56 27.10 26.06 20.89
C ALA A 56 26.57 25.16 19.75
N ARG A 57 26.13 23.94 20.10
CA ARG A 57 25.55 23.00 19.14
C ARG A 57 24.19 23.46 18.63
N ALA A 58 23.34 24.05 19.48
CA ALA A 58 22.10 24.69 19.06
C ALA A 58 22.35 25.86 18.09
N ALA A 59 23.34 26.71 18.38
CA ALA A 59 23.71 27.84 17.52
C ALA A 59 24.20 27.37 16.13
N ALA A 60 25.01 26.32 16.06
CA ALA A 60 25.47 25.76 14.79
C ALA A 60 24.33 25.18 13.95
N LEU A 61 23.36 24.51 14.59
CA LEU A 61 22.18 23.98 13.91
C LEU A 61 21.24 25.10 13.43
N LEU A 62 21.14 26.20 14.19
CA LEU A 62 20.36 27.37 13.79
C LEU A 62 20.96 28.03 12.54
N ASP A 63 22.28 28.19 12.48
CA ASP A 63 22.98 28.72 11.30
C ASP A 63 22.77 27.81 10.06
N GLN A 64 22.84 26.49 10.26
CA GLN A 64 22.51 25.51 9.22
C GLN A 64 21.05 25.64 8.73
N TYR A 65 20.11 25.87 9.65
CA TYR A 65 18.69 26.05 9.33
C TYR A 65 18.45 27.35 8.55
N GLU A 66 19.06 28.46 8.96
CA GLU A 66 18.94 29.75 8.26
C GLU A 66 19.56 29.70 6.85
N GLY A 67 20.71 29.05 6.69
CA GLY A 67 21.34 28.83 5.38
C GLY A 67 20.47 28.01 4.42
N LEU A 68 19.85 26.94 4.91
CA LEU A 68 18.93 26.12 4.11
C LEU A 68 17.64 26.86 3.76
N LYS A 69 17.10 27.64 4.70
CA LYS A 69 15.91 28.47 4.47
C LYS A 69 16.17 29.53 3.39
N ALA A 70 17.30 30.22 3.45
CA ALA A 70 17.70 31.19 2.43
C ALA A 70 17.89 30.54 1.04
N ALA A 71 18.47 29.34 0.99
CA ALA A 71 18.63 28.58 -0.26
C ALA A 71 17.29 28.13 -0.86
N MET A 72 16.29 27.83 -0.02
CA MET A 72 14.93 27.50 -0.47
C MET A 72 14.15 28.74 -0.95
N GLU A 73 14.30 29.89 -0.28
CA GLU A 73 13.68 31.15 -0.70
C GLU A 73 14.27 31.69 -2.01
N ALA A 74 15.57 31.48 -2.25
CA ALA A 74 16.24 31.82 -3.51
C ALA A 74 15.79 30.96 -4.72
N LYS A 75 15.11 29.82 -4.48
CA LYS A 75 14.60 28.90 -5.51
C LYS A 75 13.14 29.11 -5.89
N LYS A 76 12.41 30.06 -5.28
CA LYS A 76 11.05 30.39 -5.72
C LYS A 76 11.08 31.18 -7.05
N PRO A 77 10.34 30.78 -8.10
CA PRO A 77 10.19 31.61 -9.30
C PRO A 77 9.40 32.88 -8.96
N LYS A 78 9.84 34.01 -9.50
CA LYS A 78 9.13 35.30 -9.39
C LYS A 78 7.74 35.17 -10.01
N GLU A 79 6.72 35.49 -9.21
CA GLU A 79 5.36 35.78 -9.70
C GLU A 79 5.45 36.83 -10.81
N THR A 80 4.88 36.51 -11.98
CA THR A 80 4.65 37.50 -13.04
C THR A 80 3.17 37.81 -13.12
N GLU A 81 2.91 39.10 -13.25
CA GLU A 81 1.63 39.77 -13.14
C GLU A 81 0.59 39.33 -14.17
N SER A 82 -0.65 39.47 -13.75
CA SER A 82 -1.89 39.37 -14.51
C SER A 82 -1.90 40.19 -15.81
N VAL A 83 -2.16 39.54 -16.96
CA VAL A 83 -2.79 40.18 -18.12
C VAL A 83 -3.67 39.18 -18.89
N GLY A 84 -4.94 39.56 -19.11
CA GLY A 84 -5.60 39.36 -20.40
C GLY A 84 -6.51 38.13 -20.59
N ARG A 85 -7.82 38.40 -20.60
CA ARG A 85 -8.88 37.52 -21.16
C ARG A 85 -8.58 37.08 -22.60
N GLY A 86 -8.89 35.82 -22.93
CA GLY A 86 -9.03 35.33 -24.30
C GLY A 86 -9.76 33.98 -24.32
N ASN A 87 -10.84 33.88 -25.10
CA ASN A 87 -11.74 32.73 -25.22
C ASN A 87 -11.17 31.56 -26.05
N ALA A 88 -11.53 30.34 -25.60
CA ALA A 88 -11.73 29.07 -26.35
C ALA A 88 -10.50 28.33 -26.95
N PRO A 89 -10.58 27.01 -27.27
CA PRO A 89 -11.67 26.03 -27.06
C PRO A 89 -11.27 24.78 -26.25
N LYS A 90 -12.28 24.00 -25.82
CA LYS A 90 -12.15 22.66 -25.25
C LYS A 90 -11.65 21.68 -26.32
N GLU A 91 -10.50 21.05 -26.10
CA GLU A 91 -10.09 19.86 -26.84
C GLU A 91 -10.52 18.59 -26.08
N GLU A 92 -11.31 17.78 -26.77
CA GLU A 92 -11.74 16.45 -26.39
C GLU A 92 -10.52 15.52 -26.34
N LEU A 93 -10.19 14.98 -25.17
CA LEU A 93 -9.35 13.78 -25.11
C LEU A 93 -10.18 12.57 -25.50
N THR A 94 -9.80 12.02 -26.64
CA THR A 94 -10.27 10.82 -27.28
C THR A 94 -10.23 9.62 -26.35
N LYS A 95 -11.43 9.09 -26.07
CA LYS A 95 -11.64 7.75 -25.55
C LYS A 95 -11.07 6.73 -26.53
N THR A 96 -10.01 6.03 -26.14
CA THR A 96 -9.68 4.74 -26.75
C THR A 96 -10.51 3.69 -26.04
N GLY A 97 -11.71 3.46 -26.59
CA GLY A 97 -12.59 2.39 -26.17
C GLY A 97 -12.02 1.03 -26.58
N LYS A 98 -11.94 0.12 -25.62
CA LYS A 98 -12.40 -1.25 -25.85
C LYS A 98 -13.78 -1.33 -25.21
N GLU A 99 -14.80 -1.33 -26.05
CA GLU A 99 -16.19 -1.54 -25.67
C GLU A 99 -16.33 -2.96 -25.09
N SER A 100 -16.44 -3.06 -23.77
CA SER A 100 -17.14 -4.19 -23.16
C SER A 100 -18.64 -3.92 -23.29
N GLN A 101 -19.29 -4.67 -24.18
CA GLN A 101 -20.72 -4.59 -24.41
C GLN A 101 -21.49 -4.93 -23.13
N GLY A 102 -22.34 -4.00 -22.68
CA GLY A 102 -23.57 -4.28 -21.97
C GLY A 102 -23.50 -4.41 -20.45
N MET A 103 -23.31 -3.29 -19.74
CA MET A 103 -23.92 -3.09 -18.42
C MET A 103 -24.07 -1.59 -18.14
N ASN A 104 -25.21 -1.14 -17.62
CA ASN A 104 -25.42 0.27 -17.23
C ASN A 104 -24.36 0.71 -16.18
N PRO A 105 -23.91 1.97 -16.16
CA PRO A 105 -23.07 2.46 -15.07
C PRO A 105 -23.87 2.39 -13.75
N ILE A 106 -23.45 1.50 -12.85
CA ILE A 106 -24.13 1.18 -11.58
C ILE A 106 -23.98 2.34 -10.58
N ALA A 107 -22.82 3.00 -10.60
CA ALA A 107 -22.48 4.21 -9.86
C ALA A 107 -21.18 4.81 -10.43
N GLU A 108 -20.91 6.10 -10.16
CA GLU A 108 -19.57 6.67 -10.38
C GLU A 108 -18.55 5.89 -9.52
N GLY A 109 -17.47 5.42 -10.15
CA GLY A 109 -16.36 4.78 -9.44
C GLY A 109 -16.40 3.26 -9.28
N VAL A 110 -17.42 2.59 -9.81
CA VAL A 110 -17.44 1.12 -9.90
C VAL A 110 -16.97 0.71 -11.29
N GLN A 111 -15.85 -0.01 -11.36
CA GLN A 111 -15.42 -0.65 -12.59
C GLN A 111 -15.99 -2.06 -12.67
N VAL A 112 -16.78 -2.34 -13.72
CA VAL A 112 -17.26 -3.68 -14.02
C VAL A 112 -16.37 -4.27 -15.09
N MET A 113 -15.68 -5.35 -14.75
CA MET A 113 -14.78 -6.06 -15.65
C MET A 113 -15.29 -7.48 -15.87
N GLU A 114 -14.99 -8.05 -17.04
CA GLU A 114 -14.98 -9.50 -17.18
C GLU A 114 -13.80 -10.08 -16.38
N CYS A 115 -13.86 -11.38 -16.08
CA CYS A 115 -12.89 -12.10 -15.25
C CYS A 115 -11.44 -11.60 -15.44
N PRO A 116 -10.71 -11.23 -14.36
CA PRO A 116 -9.36 -10.68 -14.48
C PRO A 116 -8.41 -11.70 -15.12
N GLU A 117 -7.44 -11.23 -15.92
CA GLU A 117 -6.48 -12.10 -16.62
C GLU A 117 -5.36 -12.65 -15.70
N ILE A 118 -5.13 -11.98 -14.56
CA ILE A 118 -4.07 -12.34 -13.62
C ILE A 118 -4.41 -13.67 -12.94
N THR A 119 -3.43 -14.57 -12.88
CA THR A 119 -3.56 -15.89 -12.26
C THR A 119 -2.68 -16.03 -11.02
N PHE A 120 -2.85 -17.10 -10.24
CA PHE A 120 -1.96 -17.40 -9.12
C PHE A 120 -0.51 -17.69 -9.53
N ASP A 121 -0.28 -18.09 -10.78
CA ASP A 121 1.05 -18.39 -11.32
C ASP A 121 1.83 -17.09 -11.63
N ASP A 122 1.11 -15.99 -11.85
CA ASP A 122 1.72 -14.67 -12.06
C ASP A 122 2.29 -14.07 -10.77
N ILE A 123 1.86 -14.58 -9.62
CA ILE A 123 2.25 -14.09 -8.30
C ILE A 123 3.42 -14.92 -7.78
N ALA A 124 4.57 -14.29 -7.56
CA ALA A 124 5.72 -14.95 -6.96
C ALA A 124 5.56 -15.12 -5.44
N GLY A 125 5.85 -16.33 -4.93
CA GLY A 125 5.79 -16.65 -3.51
C GLY A 125 4.36 -16.83 -2.97
N MET A 126 4.18 -16.58 -1.66
CA MET A 126 2.88 -16.66 -0.97
C MET A 126 2.19 -18.03 -1.06
N GLU A 127 2.95 -19.13 -1.18
CA GLU A 127 2.36 -20.46 -1.39
C GLU A 127 1.39 -20.88 -0.29
N ARG A 128 1.70 -20.55 0.97
CA ARG A 128 0.77 -20.80 2.09
C ARG A 128 -0.57 -20.06 1.92
N VAL A 129 -0.51 -18.80 1.51
CA VAL A 129 -1.70 -17.96 1.29
C VAL A 129 -2.51 -18.46 0.10
N LYS A 130 -1.85 -18.78 -1.01
CA LYS A 130 -2.50 -19.37 -2.19
C LYS A 130 -3.18 -20.69 -1.85
N GLN A 131 -2.52 -21.56 -1.07
CA GLN A 131 -3.09 -22.83 -0.62
C GLN A 131 -4.29 -22.62 0.30
N GLN A 132 -4.21 -21.69 1.25
CA GLN A 132 -5.34 -21.33 2.12
C GLN A 132 -6.55 -20.88 1.28
N LEU A 133 -6.36 -19.94 0.35
CA LEU A 133 -7.43 -19.45 -0.52
C LEU A 133 -8.05 -20.55 -1.39
N LYS A 134 -7.24 -21.47 -1.92
CA LYS A 134 -7.71 -22.63 -2.71
C LYS A 134 -8.53 -23.59 -1.87
N GLN A 135 -8.08 -23.91 -0.65
CA GLN A 135 -8.79 -24.81 0.27
C GLN A 135 -10.14 -24.24 0.70
N VAL A 136 -10.17 -22.94 0.98
CA VAL A 136 -11.37 -22.26 1.47
C VAL A 136 -12.45 -22.17 0.39
N THR A 137 -12.07 -22.01 -0.88
CA THR A 137 -13.03 -21.85 -1.97
C THR A 137 -13.50 -23.14 -2.62
N GLN A 138 -12.79 -24.25 -2.39
CA GLN A 138 -13.21 -25.59 -2.80
C GLN A 138 -13.53 -25.74 -4.30
N SER A 139 -13.07 -24.82 -5.15
CA SER A 139 -13.40 -24.83 -6.59
C SER A 139 -13.02 -26.15 -7.27
N ASP A 140 -12.03 -26.87 -6.71
CA ASP A 140 -11.52 -28.16 -7.17
C ASP A 140 -11.62 -29.27 -6.09
N ASP A 141 -12.48 -29.13 -5.06
CA ASP A 141 -12.55 -30.11 -3.96
C ASP A 141 -13.29 -31.39 -4.37
N PRO A 142 -12.65 -32.58 -4.31
CA PRO A 142 -13.29 -33.88 -4.55
C PRO A 142 -14.51 -34.13 -3.66
N HIS A 143 -14.58 -33.47 -2.50
CA HIS A 143 -15.64 -33.61 -1.51
C HIS A 143 -16.76 -32.57 -1.64
N ALA A 144 -16.80 -31.76 -2.70
CA ALA A 144 -17.83 -30.73 -2.89
C ALA A 144 -19.27 -31.27 -2.74
N ALA A 145 -19.53 -32.51 -3.17
CA ALA A 145 -20.82 -33.19 -2.99
C ALA A 145 -21.16 -33.44 -1.50
N ALA A 146 -20.16 -33.79 -0.68
CA ALA A 146 -20.32 -33.98 0.76
C ALA A 146 -20.60 -32.64 1.47
N TYR A 147 -19.87 -31.56 1.14
CA TYR A 147 -20.15 -30.23 1.69
C TYR A 147 -21.58 -29.77 1.39
N LYS A 148 -22.06 -30.00 0.16
CA LYS A 148 -23.45 -29.73 -0.22
C LYS A 148 -24.44 -30.62 0.54
N HIS A 149 -24.12 -31.89 0.74
CA HIS A 149 -24.97 -32.84 1.49
C HIS A 149 -25.10 -32.45 2.97
N PHE A 150 -23.99 -32.06 3.61
CA PHE A 150 -23.96 -31.62 5.01
C PHE A 150 -24.30 -30.14 5.21
N ASN A 151 -24.64 -29.42 4.13
CA ASN A 151 -24.97 -28.00 4.15
C ASN A 151 -23.90 -27.13 4.85
N VAL A 152 -22.63 -27.48 4.65
CA VAL A 152 -21.50 -26.73 5.20
C VAL A 152 -21.39 -25.41 4.43
N LYS A 153 -21.43 -24.29 5.17
CA LYS A 153 -21.35 -22.95 4.59
C LYS A 153 -19.89 -22.54 4.42
N LEU A 154 -19.48 -22.31 3.17
CA LEU A 154 -18.18 -21.73 2.87
C LEU A 154 -18.14 -20.23 3.19
N PRO A 155 -16.99 -19.70 3.63
CA PRO A 155 -16.84 -18.28 3.84
C PRO A 155 -16.91 -17.54 2.49
N ARG A 156 -17.59 -16.40 2.49
CA ARG A 156 -17.82 -15.57 1.31
C ARG A 156 -17.17 -14.20 1.43
N THR A 157 -16.70 -13.84 2.61
CA THR A 157 -16.14 -12.54 2.92
C THR A 157 -14.68 -12.69 3.35
N PHE A 158 -13.79 -12.08 2.58
CA PHE A 158 -12.35 -12.16 2.73
C PHE A 158 -11.79 -10.76 2.99
N LEU A 159 -10.93 -10.63 3.99
CA LEU A 159 -10.15 -9.43 4.26
C LEU A 159 -8.67 -9.72 4.04
N PHE A 160 -8.08 -9.06 3.05
CA PHE A 160 -6.66 -9.13 2.73
C PHE A 160 -5.97 -7.97 3.42
N TYR A 161 -5.05 -8.25 4.34
CA TYR A 161 -4.34 -7.22 5.08
C TYR A 161 -2.84 -7.44 5.02
N GLY A 162 -2.07 -6.37 5.08
CA GLY A 162 -0.61 -6.46 5.03
C GLY A 162 0.05 -5.15 4.63
N PRO A 163 1.39 -5.07 4.68
CA PRO A 163 2.12 -3.86 4.33
C PRO A 163 1.82 -3.38 2.90
N PRO A 164 1.96 -2.07 2.61
CA PRO A 164 1.77 -1.56 1.25
C PRO A 164 2.79 -2.16 0.28
N GLY A 165 2.38 -2.36 -0.97
CA GLY A 165 3.27 -2.86 -2.02
C GLY A 165 3.55 -4.37 -2.01
N THR A 166 2.86 -5.16 -1.20
CA THR A 166 2.99 -6.64 -1.15
C THR A 166 2.13 -7.39 -2.17
N GLY A 167 1.30 -6.68 -2.95
CA GLY A 167 0.51 -7.29 -4.04
C GLY A 167 -0.89 -7.76 -3.64
N LYS A 168 -1.49 -7.21 -2.58
CA LYS A 168 -2.89 -7.50 -2.17
C LYS A 168 -3.90 -7.38 -3.31
N THR A 169 -3.84 -6.29 -4.10
CA THR A 169 -4.69 -6.06 -5.27
C THR A 169 -4.51 -7.17 -6.32
N MET A 170 -3.24 -7.51 -6.63
CA MET A 170 -2.91 -8.57 -7.58
C MET A 170 -3.39 -9.94 -7.08
N LEU A 171 -3.26 -10.22 -5.78
CA LEU A 171 -3.77 -11.43 -5.14
C LEU A 171 -5.30 -11.50 -5.21
N GLY A 172 -5.99 -10.38 -4.99
CA GLY A 172 -7.44 -10.27 -5.15
C GLY A 172 -7.91 -10.60 -6.55
N MET A 173 -7.23 -10.06 -7.55
CA MET A 173 -7.51 -10.35 -8.96
C MET A 173 -7.24 -11.82 -9.30
N ALA A 174 -6.09 -12.37 -8.87
CA ALA A 174 -5.78 -13.79 -9.08
C ALA A 174 -6.77 -14.74 -8.40
N PHE A 175 -7.21 -14.39 -7.19
CA PHE A 175 -8.19 -15.16 -6.46
C PHE A 175 -9.58 -15.08 -7.10
N ALA A 176 -9.98 -13.89 -7.58
CA ALA A 176 -11.21 -13.74 -8.36
C ALA A 176 -11.15 -14.59 -9.63
N ASN A 177 -10.06 -14.54 -10.39
CA ASN A 177 -9.84 -15.40 -11.56
C ASN A 177 -10.01 -16.87 -11.20
N TRP A 178 -9.37 -17.33 -10.12
CA TRP A 178 -9.45 -18.72 -9.66
C TRP A 178 -10.88 -19.18 -9.34
N VAL A 179 -11.64 -18.36 -8.61
CA VAL A 179 -13.04 -18.68 -8.25
C VAL A 179 -13.94 -18.72 -9.49
N MET A 180 -13.69 -17.82 -10.44
CA MET A 180 -14.49 -17.65 -11.65
C MET A 180 -14.10 -18.63 -12.77
N LYS A 181 -12.92 -19.25 -12.70
CA LYS A 181 -12.36 -20.14 -13.71
C LYS A 181 -13.31 -21.33 -14.02
N GLY A 182 -13.57 -21.56 -15.31
CA GLY A 182 -14.35 -22.70 -15.79
C GLY A 182 -15.87 -22.57 -15.66
N LYS A 183 -16.38 -21.38 -15.33
CA LYS A 183 -17.82 -21.12 -15.16
C LYS A 183 -18.25 -19.93 -16.02
N GLU A 184 -19.56 -19.81 -16.29
CA GLU A 184 -20.14 -18.73 -17.10
C GLU A 184 -19.63 -17.35 -16.64
N ARG A 185 -19.63 -16.38 -17.56
CA ARG A 185 -19.13 -15.01 -17.40
C ARG A 185 -19.83 -14.27 -16.24
N SER A 186 -19.44 -14.55 -15.00
CA SER A 186 -19.79 -13.71 -13.86
C SER A 186 -18.97 -12.42 -13.93
N PRO A 187 -19.53 -11.28 -13.52
CA PRO A 187 -18.79 -10.02 -13.47
C PRO A 187 -17.85 -9.96 -12.27
N PHE A 188 -16.70 -9.32 -12.48
CA PHE A 188 -15.79 -8.87 -11.44
C PHE A 188 -16.02 -7.37 -11.21
N PHE A 189 -16.42 -7.00 -10.00
CA PHE A 189 -16.62 -5.61 -9.60
C PHE A 189 -15.39 -5.11 -8.85
N LEU A 190 -14.67 -4.17 -9.45
CA LEU A 190 -13.55 -3.49 -8.82
C LEU A 190 -14.00 -2.12 -8.32
N VAL A 191 -13.84 -1.90 -7.02
CA VAL A 191 -14.16 -0.65 -6.35
C VAL A 191 -12.86 -0.05 -5.83
N GLU A 192 -12.44 1.05 -6.44
CA GLU A 192 -11.27 1.80 -6.01
C GLU A 192 -11.68 2.89 -5.03
N SER A 193 -11.00 2.93 -3.88
CA SER A 193 -11.19 3.91 -2.81
C SER A 193 -11.27 5.36 -3.31
N GLN A 194 -10.38 5.77 -4.23
CA GLN A 194 -10.34 7.13 -4.77
C GLN A 194 -11.63 7.54 -5.49
N SER A 195 -12.34 6.57 -6.08
CA SER A 195 -13.58 6.85 -6.79
C SER A 195 -14.81 6.95 -5.88
N LEU A 196 -14.72 6.44 -4.65
CA LEU A 196 -15.77 6.56 -3.64
C LEU A 196 -15.69 7.86 -2.82
N VAL A 197 -14.48 8.43 -2.71
CA VAL A 197 -14.20 9.65 -1.94
C VAL A 197 -14.64 10.92 -2.68
N SER A 198 -14.80 10.88 -4.01
CA SER A 198 -15.35 11.99 -4.79
C SER A 198 -16.87 12.17 -4.66
N CYS A 199 -17.58 11.16 -4.14
CA CYS A 199 -19.02 11.21 -3.94
C CYS A 199 -19.35 11.94 -2.63
N TYR A 200 -20.37 12.80 -2.65
CA TYR A 200 -20.82 13.51 -1.45
C TYR A 200 -21.20 12.52 -0.33
N VAL A 201 -21.11 12.96 0.94
CA VAL A 201 -21.55 12.16 2.09
C VAL A 201 -22.97 11.63 1.85
N GLY A 202 -23.12 10.30 1.79
CA GLY A 202 -24.39 9.61 1.59
C GLY A 202 -24.60 9.05 0.18
N GLU A 203 -23.84 9.50 -0.82
CA GLU A 203 -23.82 8.88 -2.15
C GLU A 203 -22.97 7.61 -2.16
N THR A 204 -21.88 7.57 -1.39
CA THR A 204 -21.02 6.37 -1.24
C THR A 204 -21.81 5.15 -0.76
N ALA A 205 -22.62 5.29 0.30
CA ALA A 205 -23.44 4.19 0.80
C ALA A 205 -24.51 3.73 -0.20
N LYS A 206 -25.09 4.65 -0.98
CA LYS A 206 -26.05 4.32 -2.04
C LYS A 206 -25.36 3.57 -3.18
N ALA A 207 -24.17 4.01 -3.59
CA ALA A 207 -23.37 3.36 -4.61
C ALA A 207 -23.00 1.93 -4.21
N ILE A 208 -22.54 1.72 -2.98
CA ILE A 208 -22.23 0.38 -2.45
C ILE A 208 -23.49 -0.49 -2.34
N SER A 209 -24.63 0.09 -1.94
CA SER A 209 -25.90 -0.66 -1.90
C SER A 209 -26.34 -1.09 -3.30
N ALA A 210 -26.30 -0.18 -4.28
CA ALA A 210 -26.61 -0.46 -5.67
C ALA A 210 -25.66 -1.50 -6.27
N LEU A 211 -24.37 -1.45 -5.92
CA LEU A 211 -23.38 -2.44 -6.29
C LEU A 211 -23.73 -3.84 -5.76
N PHE A 212 -24.09 -3.96 -4.48
CA PHE A 212 -24.50 -5.25 -3.91
C PHE A 212 -25.77 -5.78 -4.59
N GLU A 213 -26.74 -4.91 -4.89
CA GLU A 213 -27.96 -5.29 -5.61
C GLU A 213 -27.68 -5.73 -7.06
N GLU A 214 -26.74 -5.09 -7.75
CA GLU A 214 -26.34 -5.49 -9.09
C GLU A 214 -25.58 -6.82 -9.07
N ALA A 215 -24.59 -6.95 -8.18
CA ALA A 215 -23.80 -8.15 -8.05
C ALA A 215 -24.68 -9.38 -7.75
N ARG A 216 -25.76 -9.18 -6.99
CA ARG A 216 -26.74 -10.21 -6.67
C ARG A 216 -27.46 -10.80 -7.88
N LYS A 217 -27.55 -10.07 -9.00
CA LYS A 217 -28.16 -10.59 -10.24
C LYS A 217 -27.31 -11.69 -10.88
N TYR A 218 -26.05 -11.79 -10.50
CA TYR A 218 -25.09 -12.71 -11.08
C TYR A 218 -24.67 -13.77 -10.04
N PRO A 219 -24.92 -15.06 -10.29
CA PRO A 219 -24.39 -16.10 -9.44
C PRO A 219 -22.85 -16.04 -9.47
N ARG A 220 -22.21 -16.17 -8.29
CA ARG A 220 -20.75 -16.19 -8.12
C ARG A 220 -20.00 -14.98 -8.68
N SER A 221 -20.64 -13.81 -8.65
CA SER A 221 -19.91 -12.56 -8.84
C SER A 221 -18.86 -12.37 -7.75
N VAL A 222 -17.83 -11.58 -8.04
CA VAL A 222 -16.81 -11.20 -7.08
C VAL A 222 -16.78 -9.68 -6.96
N ILE A 223 -16.85 -9.18 -5.73
CA ILE A 223 -16.70 -7.75 -5.41
C ILE A 223 -15.35 -7.59 -4.73
N PHE A 224 -14.47 -6.79 -5.31
CA PHE A 224 -13.17 -6.43 -4.76
C PHE A 224 -13.15 -4.94 -4.41
N MET A 225 -13.02 -4.64 -3.12
CA MET A 225 -12.91 -3.28 -2.59
C MET A 225 -11.47 -3.02 -2.13
N ASP A 226 -10.73 -2.19 -2.86
CA ASP A 226 -9.34 -1.87 -2.55
C ASP A 226 -9.21 -0.67 -1.61
N ASP A 227 -8.16 -0.68 -0.78
CA ASP A 227 -7.88 0.31 0.26
C ASP A 227 -9.11 0.62 1.13
N ALA A 228 -9.74 -0.41 1.67
CA ALA A 228 -10.96 -0.34 2.47
C ALA A 228 -10.82 0.55 3.72
N ASP A 229 -9.60 0.71 4.25
CA ASP A 229 -9.28 1.61 5.37
C ASP A 229 -9.48 3.11 5.06
N THR A 230 -9.71 3.51 3.82
CA THR A 230 -10.03 4.91 3.51
C THR A 230 -11.48 5.26 3.81
N PHE A 231 -12.41 4.30 3.68
CA PHE A 231 -13.85 4.54 3.82
C PHE A 231 -14.53 3.70 4.92
N LEU A 232 -13.84 2.70 5.49
CA LEU A 232 -14.33 1.86 6.59
C LEU A 232 -13.55 2.09 7.90
N ARG A 233 -13.14 3.33 8.14
CA ARG A 233 -12.39 3.75 9.33
C ARG A 233 -13.19 3.56 10.62
N SER A 234 -12.49 3.34 11.72
CA SER A 234 -13.08 3.22 13.05
C SER A 234 -13.90 4.46 13.40
N ARG A 235 -15.19 4.27 13.70
CA ARG A 235 -16.10 5.36 14.08
C ARG A 235 -15.64 6.12 15.33
N LYS A 236 -14.84 5.48 16.19
CA LYS A 236 -14.25 6.09 17.40
C LYS A 236 -13.23 7.18 17.06
N LYS A 237 -12.57 7.09 15.90
CA LYS A 237 -11.53 8.03 15.43
C LYS A 237 -12.10 9.15 14.55
N LEU A 238 -13.40 9.13 14.25
CA LEU A 238 -14.04 10.09 13.35
C LEU A 238 -14.79 11.17 14.13
N GLU A 239 -14.56 12.43 13.77
CA GLU A 239 -15.23 13.58 14.39
C GLU A 239 -16.53 13.95 13.67
N LYS A 240 -16.60 13.70 12.35
CA LYS A 240 -17.75 14.07 11.53
C LYS A 240 -18.85 13.01 11.63
N GLN A 241 -20.01 13.43 12.15
CA GLN A 241 -21.23 12.60 12.26
C GLN A 241 -21.67 12.01 10.91
N ASP A 242 -21.42 12.74 9.84
CA ASP A 242 -21.70 12.38 8.46
C ASP A 242 -20.91 11.15 7.99
N GLU A 243 -19.62 11.06 8.34
CA GLU A 243 -18.76 9.90 8.01
C GLU A 243 -19.18 8.67 8.83
N ILE A 244 -19.54 8.85 10.11
CA ILE A 244 -20.07 7.77 10.97
C ILE A 244 -21.38 7.20 10.41
N ARG A 245 -22.28 8.06 9.94
CA ARG A 245 -23.54 7.65 9.30
C ARG A 245 -23.28 6.87 8.01
N ASN A 246 -22.31 7.31 7.21
CA ASN A 246 -21.93 6.62 5.98
C ASN A 246 -21.44 5.18 6.26
N ILE A 247 -20.53 4.99 7.21
CA ILE A 247 -20.05 3.64 7.61
C ILE A 247 -21.20 2.77 8.12
N THR A 248 -22.09 3.35 8.93
CA THR A 248 -23.25 2.62 9.44
C THR A 248 -24.19 2.17 8.32
N ALA A 249 -24.38 3.01 7.30
CA ALA A 249 -25.18 2.66 6.12
C ALA A 249 -24.52 1.56 5.28
N ILE A 250 -23.19 1.62 5.08
CA ILE A 250 -22.43 0.57 4.38
C ILE A 250 -22.53 -0.76 5.12
N LEU A 251 -22.36 -0.76 6.45
CA LEU A 251 -22.54 -1.95 7.29
C LEU A 251 -23.94 -2.54 7.15
N THR A 252 -24.97 -1.70 7.15
CA THR A 252 -26.36 -2.14 6.97
C THR A 252 -26.56 -2.78 5.59
N ALA A 253 -25.97 -2.20 4.54
CA ALA A 253 -26.00 -2.76 3.19
C ALA A 253 -25.29 -4.12 3.13
N MET A 254 -24.09 -4.23 3.73
CA MET A 254 -23.36 -5.49 3.84
C MET A 254 -24.16 -6.56 4.61
N ASP A 255 -24.77 -6.23 5.75
CA ASP A 255 -25.57 -7.18 6.53
C ASP A 255 -26.82 -7.64 5.78
N GLY A 256 -27.49 -6.72 5.07
CA GLY A 256 -28.63 -7.01 4.20
C GLY A 256 -28.27 -7.91 3.02
N PHE A 257 -27.03 -7.83 2.55
CA PHE A 257 -26.48 -8.67 1.51
C PHE A 257 -26.09 -10.07 2.04
N LEU A 258 -25.30 -10.12 3.13
CA LEU A 258 -24.79 -11.36 3.71
C LEU A 258 -25.87 -12.25 4.34
N SER A 259 -26.97 -11.66 4.81
CA SER A 259 -28.10 -12.40 5.37
C SER A 259 -28.87 -13.22 4.32
N LYS A 260 -28.73 -12.87 3.04
CA LYS A 260 -29.36 -13.57 1.93
C LYS A 260 -28.39 -14.62 1.39
N SER A 261 -28.92 -15.76 0.94
CA SER A 261 -28.11 -16.91 0.52
C SER A 261 -27.45 -16.70 -0.85
N ASP A 262 -26.73 -15.60 -1.03
CA ASP A 262 -26.18 -15.17 -2.32
C ASP A 262 -24.78 -15.75 -2.54
N GLU A 263 -24.51 -16.36 -3.71
CA GLU A 263 -23.20 -16.99 -4.00
C GLU A 263 -22.05 -16.01 -4.27
N THR A 264 -22.28 -14.70 -4.11
CA THR A 264 -21.28 -13.67 -4.34
C THR A 264 -20.17 -13.70 -3.29
N ILE A 265 -18.94 -13.50 -3.74
CA ILE A 265 -17.77 -13.35 -2.89
C ILE A 265 -17.44 -11.87 -2.75
N VAL A 266 -17.14 -11.44 -1.53
CA VAL A 266 -16.69 -10.09 -1.21
C VAL A 266 -15.26 -10.18 -0.69
N ILE A 267 -14.36 -9.41 -1.30
CA ILE A 267 -12.97 -9.30 -0.93
C ILE A 267 -12.70 -7.83 -0.65
N CYS A 268 -12.09 -7.53 0.49
CA CYS A 268 -11.56 -6.21 0.79
C CYS A 268 -10.05 -6.31 0.99
N SER A 269 -9.30 -5.29 0.58
CA SER A 269 -7.90 -5.12 0.95
C SER A 269 -7.68 -3.89 1.81
N THR A 270 -6.72 -3.99 2.74
CA THR A 270 -6.32 -2.88 3.59
C THR A 270 -4.82 -2.91 3.90
N ASN A 271 -4.23 -1.73 4.05
CA ASN A 271 -2.85 -1.58 4.56
C ASN A 271 -2.81 -1.33 6.07
N HIS A 272 -3.94 -0.97 6.67
CA HIS A 272 -4.09 -0.50 8.04
C HIS A 272 -5.32 -1.13 8.70
N PRO A 273 -5.33 -2.45 8.92
CA PRO A 273 -6.48 -3.10 9.54
C PRO A 273 -6.78 -2.55 10.96
N GLU A 274 -5.78 -2.01 11.66
CA GLU A 274 -5.91 -1.35 12.97
C GLU A 274 -6.71 -0.04 12.93
N ASP A 275 -6.89 0.54 11.74
CA ASP A 275 -7.68 1.75 11.53
C ASP A 275 -9.14 1.45 11.13
N MET A 276 -9.47 0.19 10.87
CA MET A 276 -10.82 -0.21 10.47
C MET A 276 -11.78 -0.30 11.67
N ASP A 277 -13.09 -0.18 11.39
CA ASP A 277 -14.12 -0.34 12.43
C ASP A 277 -14.30 -1.81 12.85
N ASP A 278 -14.29 -2.07 14.16
CA ASP A 278 -14.48 -3.41 14.74
C ASP A 278 -15.74 -4.12 14.21
N ALA A 279 -16.83 -3.37 13.97
CA ALA A 279 -18.06 -3.94 13.44
C ALA A 279 -17.89 -4.38 11.98
N VAL A 280 -17.13 -3.64 11.17
CA VAL A 280 -16.80 -4.01 9.78
C VAL A 280 -15.95 -5.28 9.79
N LEU A 281 -14.91 -5.30 10.61
CA LEU A 281 -14.01 -6.45 10.77
C LEU A 281 -14.77 -7.74 11.06
N SER A 282 -15.76 -7.70 11.96
CA SER A 282 -16.58 -8.88 12.32
C SER A 282 -17.41 -9.50 11.19
N ARG A 283 -17.57 -8.81 10.04
CA ARG A 283 -18.30 -9.33 8.87
C ARG A 283 -17.42 -10.18 7.95
N PHE A 284 -16.10 -10.07 8.07
CA PHE A 284 -15.17 -10.92 7.32
C PHE A 284 -14.99 -12.26 8.03
N LYS A 285 -15.21 -13.34 7.28
CA LYS A 285 -15.08 -14.71 7.79
C LYS A 285 -13.67 -15.24 7.66
N GLU A 286 -12.94 -14.76 6.65
CA GLU A 286 -11.57 -15.17 6.38
C GLU A 286 -10.65 -13.97 6.33
N TRP A 287 -9.55 -14.08 7.08
CA TRP A 287 -8.58 -13.04 7.29
C TRP A 287 -7.26 -13.54 6.73
N VAL A 288 -6.77 -12.87 5.69
CA VAL A 288 -5.63 -13.33 4.90
C VAL A 288 -4.52 -12.31 5.02
N GLU A 289 -3.47 -12.71 5.73
CA GLU A 289 -2.24 -11.93 5.86
C GLU A 289 -1.44 -12.01 4.55
N VAL A 290 -1.05 -10.86 4.01
CA VAL A 290 -0.19 -10.72 2.83
C VAL A 290 1.13 -10.10 3.28
N PRO A 291 2.10 -10.94 3.70
CA PRO A 291 3.33 -10.47 4.31
C PRO A 291 4.30 -9.88 3.28
N LEU A 292 5.42 -9.34 3.77
CA LEU A 292 6.57 -9.02 2.93
C LEU A 292 7.12 -10.30 2.27
N PRO A 293 7.70 -10.19 1.06
CA PRO A 293 8.25 -11.35 0.38
C PRO A 293 9.45 -11.94 1.14
N ASP A 294 9.41 -13.24 1.38
CA ASP A 294 10.55 -14.01 1.90
C ASP A 294 11.67 -14.14 0.85
N ALA A 295 12.80 -14.74 1.24
CA ALA A 295 13.96 -14.85 0.35
C ALA A 295 13.64 -15.59 -0.97
N ASP A 296 12.83 -16.65 -0.90
CA ASP A 296 12.44 -17.44 -2.08
C ASP A 296 11.48 -16.66 -2.98
N ALA A 297 10.52 -15.93 -2.41
CA ALA A 297 9.65 -15.04 -3.15
C ALA A 297 10.44 -13.91 -3.82
N ARG A 298 11.40 -13.29 -3.11
CA ARG A 298 12.27 -12.25 -3.69
C ARG A 298 13.12 -12.82 -4.82
N ARG A 299 13.67 -14.02 -4.67
CA ARG A 299 14.40 -14.72 -5.74
C ARG A 299 13.52 -14.87 -6.99
N ALA A 300 12.33 -15.43 -6.85
CA ALA A 300 11.41 -15.63 -7.96
C ALA A 300 10.97 -14.31 -8.62
N MET A 301 10.77 -13.24 -7.84
CA MET A 301 10.47 -11.91 -8.38
C MET A 301 11.65 -11.34 -9.18
N LEU A 302 12.88 -11.45 -8.66
CA LEU A 302 14.09 -11.00 -9.35
C LEU A 302 14.32 -11.77 -10.64
N GLU A 303 14.18 -13.11 -10.62
CA GLU A 303 14.27 -13.96 -11.81
C GLU A 303 13.24 -13.57 -12.86
N LYS A 304 11.98 -13.35 -12.45
CA LYS A 304 10.90 -12.93 -13.37
C LYS A 304 11.21 -11.57 -14.00
N HIS A 305 11.65 -10.59 -13.22
CA HIS A 305 11.91 -9.24 -13.72
C HIS A 305 13.21 -9.11 -14.52
N LEU A 306 14.21 -9.94 -14.25
CA LEU A 306 15.52 -9.92 -14.90
C LEU A 306 15.71 -11.05 -15.92
N ALA A 307 14.66 -11.80 -16.26
CA ALA A 307 14.71 -12.96 -17.16
C ALA A 307 15.34 -12.67 -18.53
N ALA A 308 15.22 -11.42 -19.01
CA ALA A 308 15.76 -10.99 -20.30
C ALA A 308 17.23 -10.52 -20.24
N ALA A 309 17.80 -10.37 -19.03
CA ALA A 309 19.14 -9.84 -18.84
C ALA A 309 20.16 -10.93 -18.52
N ASP A 310 21.38 -10.76 -19.00
CA ASP A 310 22.51 -11.61 -18.62
C ASP A 310 23.11 -11.11 -17.29
N LEU A 311 22.93 -11.94 -16.25
CA LEU A 311 23.41 -11.70 -14.89
C LEU A 311 24.73 -12.41 -14.59
N SER A 312 25.50 -12.88 -15.59
CA SER A 312 26.71 -13.69 -15.35
C SER A 312 27.77 -13.05 -14.44
N HIS A 313 27.74 -11.72 -14.26
CA HIS A 313 28.63 -10.98 -13.34
C HIS A 313 28.03 -10.67 -11.96
N ILE A 314 26.75 -10.96 -11.75
CA ILE A 314 25.98 -10.62 -10.54
C ILE A 314 25.35 -11.90 -9.98
N SER A 315 25.61 -12.21 -8.71
CA SER A 315 24.96 -13.36 -8.06
C SER A 315 23.52 -13.01 -7.71
N LEU A 316 22.59 -13.90 -8.07
CA LEU A 316 21.19 -13.76 -7.67
C LEU A 316 21.03 -13.86 -6.14
N GLU A 317 21.83 -14.70 -5.48
CA GLU A 317 21.88 -14.79 -4.02
C GLU A 317 22.29 -13.46 -3.38
N GLU A 318 23.24 -12.74 -3.98
CA GLU A 318 23.63 -11.40 -3.54
C GLU A 318 22.45 -10.43 -3.62
N LEU A 319 21.72 -10.43 -4.74
CA LEU A 319 20.53 -9.60 -4.91
C LEU A 319 19.46 -9.92 -3.85
N VAL A 320 19.21 -11.20 -3.58
CA VAL A 320 18.22 -11.64 -2.58
C VAL A 320 18.59 -11.19 -1.16
N MET A 321 19.89 -11.22 -0.83
CA MET A 321 20.40 -10.74 0.46
C MET A 321 20.30 -9.22 0.58
N ARG A 322 20.70 -8.48 -0.46
CA ARG A 322 20.72 -7.01 -0.45
C ARG A 322 19.33 -6.36 -0.56
N THR A 323 18.33 -7.13 -1.02
CA THR A 323 16.92 -6.70 -1.10
C THR A 323 16.10 -7.12 0.11
N GLU A 324 16.74 -7.43 1.24
CA GLU A 324 16.04 -7.68 2.50
C GLU A 324 15.10 -6.51 2.83
N ASN A 325 13.88 -6.82 3.28
CA ASN A 325 12.80 -5.87 3.56
C ASN A 325 12.26 -5.09 2.36
N PHE A 326 12.61 -5.44 1.11
CA PHE A 326 11.94 -4.84 -0.05
C PHE A 326 10.54 -5.45 -0.20
N ASN A 327 9.54 -4.60 -0.45
CA ASN A 327 8.22 -5.09 -0.89
C ASN A 327 8.25 -5.36 -2.41
N GLY A 328 7.19 -5.99 -2.96
CA GLY A 328 7.13 -6.33 -4.38
C GLY A 328 7.25 -5.11 -5.31
N ARG A 329 6.71 -3.96 -4.89
CA ARG A 329 6.83 -2.70 -5.63
C ARG A 329 8.28 -2.19 -5.65
N ASP A 330 9.00 -2.31 -4.54
CA ASP A 330 10.40 -1.92 -4.46
C ASP A 330 11.31 -2.81 -5.30
N ILE A 331 11.04 -4.13 -5.32
CA ILE A 331 11.79 -5.08 -6.17
C ILE A 331 11.57 -4.74 -7.65
N SER A 332 10.32 -4.48 -8.06
CA SER A 332 10.02 -4.08 -9.44
C SER A 332 10.70 -2.75 -9.80
N LYS A 333 10.66 -1.75 -8.91
CA LYS A 333 11.37 -0.48 -9.09
C LYS A 333 12.88 -0.67 -9.21
N PHE A 334 13.46 -1.50 -8.35
CA PHE A 334 14.87 -1.83 -8.35
C PHE A 334 15.30 -2.47 -9.68
N CYS A 335 14.58 -3.49 -10.14
CA CYS A 335 14.89 -4.16 -11.40
C CYS A 335 14.80 -3.20 -12.59
N ASN A 336 13.74 -2.38 -12.65
CA ASN A 336 13.58 -1.39 -13.70
C ASN A 336 14.70 -0.33 -13.67
N ALA A 337 15.10 0.13 -12.49
CA ALA A 337 16.21 1.08 -12.34
C ALA A 337 17.55 0.46 -12.74
N LEU A 338 17.78 -0.81 -12.39
CA LEU A 338 18.99 -1.55 -12.80
C LEU A 338 19.10 -1.67 -14.32
N LEU A 339 18.02 -2.14 -14.96
CA LEU A 339 17.98 -2.28 -16.42
C LEU A 339 18.12 -0.93 -17.11
N LYS A 340 17.50 0.13 -16.57
CA LYS A 340 17.65 1.48 -17.10
C LYS A 340 19.09 1.99 -17.01
N ASN A 341 19.71 1.91 -15.83
CA ASN A 341 21.10 2.34 -15.62
C ASN A 341 22.07 1.59 -16.53
N PHE A 342 21.82 0.30 -16.75
CA PHE A 342 22.57 -0.51 -17.70
C PHE A 342 22.37 -0.05 -19.15
N CYS A 343 21.12 0.13 -19.59
CA CYS A 343 20.78 0.59 -20.93
C CYS A 343 21.37 1.98 -21.25
N ASP A 344 21.36 2.90 -20.28
CA ASP A 344 21.90 4.26 -20.43
C ASP A 344 23.42 4.27 -20.68
N LYS A 345 24.13 3.18 -20.34
CA LYS A 345 25.57 3.00 -20.59
C LYS A 345 25.89 2.29 -21.90
N LEU A 346 24.91 1.68 -22.55
CA LEU A 346 25.13 0.99 -23.82
C LEU A 346 25.39 1.99 -24.95
N PRO A 347 26.24 1.66 -25.93
CA PRO A 347 26.41 2.47 -27.12
C PRO A 347 25.08 2.63 -27.88
N ALA A 348 24.81 3.85 -28.35
CA ALA A 348 23.60 4.14 -29.14
C ALA A 348 23.55 3.25 -30.40
N GLY A 349 22.43 2.54 -30.60
CA GLY A 349 22.21 1.68 -31.76
C GLY A 349 22.80 0.27 -31.65
N MET A 350 23.24 -0.16 -30.46
CA MET A 350 23.68 -1.54 -30.24
C MET A 350 22.52 -2.53 -30.40
N GLU A 351 22.72 -3.55 -31.24
CA GLU A 351 21.79 -4.68 -31.40
C GLU A 351 22.23 -5.89 -30.55
N PRO A 352 21.30 -6.81 -30.19
CA PRO A 352 21.63 -8.01 -29.43
C PRO A 352 22.70 -8.89 -30.12
N PRO A 353 23.54 -9.63 -29.36
CA PRO A 353 23.49 -9.80 -27.91
C PRO A 353 24.10 -8.63 -27.13
N TYR A 354 23.43 -8.23 -26.07
CA TYR A 354 23.93 -7.23 -25.12
C TYR A 354 24.97 -7.85 -24.18
N PRO A 355 25.94 -7.06 -23.67
CA PRO A 355 26.88 -7.56 -22.67
C PRO A 355 26.16 -7.91 -21.36
N PRO A 356 26.79 -8.68 -20.46
CA PRO A 356 26.25 -8.91 -19.14
C PRO A 356 26.14 -7.61 -18.33
N ILE A 357 25.17 -7.55 -17.42
CA ILE A 357 24.99 -6.39 -16.54
C ILE A 357 26.27 -6.17 -15.72
N ASP A 358 26.80 -4.95 -15.78
CA ASP A 358 28.00 -4.56 -15.06
C ASP A 358 27.71 -4.31 -13.59
N ARG A 359 28.70 -4.62 -12.74
CA ARG A 359 28.61 -4.37 -11.29
C ARG A 359 28.47 -2.89 -10.95
N GLN A 360 28.99 -1.99 -11.78
CA GLN A 360 28.89 -0.56 -11.50
C GLN A 360 27.42 -0.08 -11.59
N SER A 361 26.66 -0.53 -12.60
CA SER A 361 25.22 -0.26 -12.67
C SER A 361 24.47 -0.80 -11.45
N LEU A 362 24.86 -1.97 -10.94
CA LEU A 362 24.28 -2.54 -9.73
C LEU A 362 24.48 -1.63 -8.50
N GLU A 363 25.72 -1.19 -8.25
CA GLU A 363 26.03 -0.33 -7.11
C GLU A 363 25.36 1.05 -7.22
N GLU A 364 25.29 1.62 -8.42
CA GLU A 364 24.56 2.86 -8.66
C GLU A 364 23.07 2.72 -8.38
N THR A 365 22.45 1.58 -8.74
CA THR A 365 21.03 1.33 -8.45
C THR A 365 20.79 1.18 -6.96
N PHE A 366 21.63 0.46 -6.22
CA PHE A 366 21.50 0.35 -4.76
C PHE A 366 21.75 1.67 -4.03
N ALA A 367 22.51 2.60 -4.61
CA ALA A 367 22.66 3.96 -4.08
C ALA A 367 21.40 4.83 -4.25
N GLN A 368 20.49 4.46 -5.15
CA GLN A 368 19.30 5.24 -5.49
C GLN A 368 18.00 4.63 -4.96
N VAL A 369 17.91 3.29 -4.93
CA VAL A 369 16.69 2.56 -4.59
C VAL A 369 16.83 1.95 -3.21
N PHE A 370 15.95 2.35 -2.30
CA PHE A 370 15.86 1.86 -0.94
C PHE A 370 14.49 1.21 -0.70
N SER A 371 14.40 0.37 0.33
CA SER A 371 13.11 -0.14 0.79
C SER A 371 12.20 1.02 1.20
N SER A 372 10.97 1.01 0.70
CA SER A 372 9.91 1.95 1.09
C SER A 372 9.09 1.45 2.28
N VAL A 373 9.42 0.28 2.82
CA VAL A 373 8.70 -0.33 3.95
C VAL A 373 9.00 0.44 5.23
N ASP A 374 7.94 0.95 5.88
CA ASP A 374 8.03 1.53 7.21
C ASP A 374 8.07 0.41 8.27
N GLN A 375 9.21 0.27 8.95
CA GLN A 375 9.39 -0.74 9.99
C GLN A 375 8.47 -0.52 11.19
N GLU A 376 8.12 0.74 11.50
CA GLU A 376 7.20 1.05 12.59
C GLU A 376 5.79 0.54 12.24
N GLN A 377 5.37 0.72 10.99
CA GLN A 377 4.10 0.17 10.50
C GLN A 377 4.10 -1.37 10.55
N VAL A 378 5.18 -2.03 10.13
CA VAL A 378 5.27 -3.50 10.15
C VAL A 378 5.18 -4.03 11.58
N LEU A 379 5.88 -3.41 12.53
CA LEU A 379 5.82 -3.79 13.94
C LEU A 379 4.43 -3.60 14.52
N ARG A 380 3.78 -2.44 14.29
CA ARG A 380 2.40 -2.21 14.72
C ARG A 380 1.44 -3.23 14.15
N LEU A 381 1.61 -3.60 12.88
CA LEU A 381 0.81 -4.62 12.25
C LEU A 381 1.02 -5.99 12.91
N GLN A 382 2.26 -6.36 13.23
CA GLN A 382 2.57 -7.61 13.93
C GLN A 382 1.97 -7.66 15.34
N GLU A 383 2.12 -6.58 16.12
CA GLU A 383 1.49 -6.45 17.44
C GLU A 383 -0.02 -6.61 17.34
N TRP A 384 -0.65 -5.92 16.37
CA TRP A 384 -2.08 -6.03 16.15
C TRP A 384 -2.50 -7.44 15.71
N ILE A 385 -1.72 -8.13 14.86
CA ILE A 385 -1.99 -9.51 14.46
C ILE A 385 -1.94 -10.46 15.67
N GLU A 386 -0.96 -10.29 16.55
CA GLU A 386 -0.85 -11.10 17.77
C GLU A 386 -2.04 -10.87 18.70
N ASP A 387 -2.40 -9.62 18.96
CA ASP A 387 -3.56 -9.26 19.76
C ASP A 387 -4.86 -9.82 19.15
N PHE A 388 -5.00 -9.71 17.84
CA PHE A 388 -6.17 -10.19 17.11
C PHE A 388 -6.29 -11.73 17.18
N ARG A 389 -5.20 -12.46 16.96
CA ARG A 389 -5.14 -13.93 17.07
C ARG A 389 -5.38 -14.43 18.50
N ASN A 390 -5.10 -13.63 19.51
CA ASN A 390 -5.38 -13.99 20.90
C ASN A 390 -6.86 -13.79 21.28
N GLN A 391 -7.59 -12.96 20.52
CA GLN A 391 -9.01 -12.65 20.78
C GLN A 391 -9.99 -13.54 20.02
N HIS A 392 -9.54 -14.24 18.97
CA HIS A 392 -10.35 -15.04 18.04
C HIS A 392 -9.71 -16.38 17.73
#